data_AF-A0A359FRA2-F1
#
_entry.id   AF-A0A359FRA2-F1
#
_cell.length_a   1.000
_cell.length_b   1.000
_cell.length_c   1.000
_cell.angle_alpha   90.00
_cell.angle_beta   90.00
_cell.angle_gamma   90.00
#
_symmetry.space_group_name_H-M   'P 1'
#
loop_
_entity.id
_entity.type
_entity.pdbx_description
1 polymer ?
#
loop_
_entity_poly.entity_id
_entity_poly.type
_entity_poly.pdbx_seq_one_letter_code
_entity_poly.pdbx_strand_id
1 'polypeptide(L)'
;MTTEHYLNAAFIFQLNENKTMEFEILTDALLVYKERSIIWYELGLFYRRKYIAENKKKALHLSISCIKKALQIEPENEIISQELCKTTYYDNRNYKILQSVEPEFAENLIKNKINITDKQLVNAFNKLKSFYYKQAILVSLGQTKNIKYFGLLEFCSLNHENQILSQSAIKRLPYFTEQKDLSSIFHSIIENGKRYKNEPFFTMSLQRINKEWAKQMI
;
A
#
# COMPACT_ATOMS: atom_id res chain seq x y z
N MET A 1 2.95 3.09 14.19
CA MET A 1 3.05 2.80 12.74
C MET A 1 2.09 3.74 12.04
N THR A 2 2.51 4.38 10.95
CA THR A 2 1.75 5.49 10.33
C THR A 2 0.92 4.99 9.15
N THR A 3 -0.25 5.60 8.93
CA THR A 3 -1.09 5.37 7.75
C THR A 3 -0.40 5.81 6.46
N GLU A 4 0.51 6.76 6.56
CA GLU A 4 1.27 7.37 5.45
C GLU A 4 1.91 6.34 4.52
N HIS A 5 2.46 5.25 5.06
CA HIS A 5 3.10 4.23 4.23
C HIS A 5 2.11 3.50 3.31
N TYR A 6 0.90 3.22 3.80
CA TYR A 6 -0.16 2.68 2.95
C TYR A 6 -0.62 3.71 1.93
N LEU A 7 -0.86 4.96 2.37
CA LEU A 7 -1.35 6.03 1.50
C LEU A 7 -0.36 6.37 0.38
N ASN A 8 0.93 6.47 0.69
CA ASN A 8 1.99 6.69 -0.29
C ASN A 8 2.05 5.57 -1.33
N ALA A 9 1.94 4.31 -0.90
CA ALA A 9 1.93 3.18 -1.82
C ALA A 9 0.67 3.16 -2.70
N ALA A 10 -0.51 3.39 -2.12
CA ALA A 10 -1.76 3.49 -2.86
C ALA A 10 -1.71 4.61 -3.91
N PHE A 11 -1.22 5.79 -3.52
CA PHE A 11 -1.08 6.95 -4.41
C PHE A 11 -0.14 6.67 -5.58
N ILE A 12 0.98 5.98 -5.35
CA ILE A 12 1.88 5.59 -6.46
C ILE A 12 1.17 4.66 -7.44
N PHE A 13 0.41 3.68 -6.96
CA PHE A 13 -0.36 2.81 -7.85
C PHE A 13 -1.50 3.54 -8.56
N GLN A 14 -2.13 4.52 -7.91
CA GLN A 14 -3.10 5.43 -8.52
C GLN A 14 -2.47 6.20 -9.70
N LEU A 15 -1.29 6.81 -9.51
CA LEU A 15 -0.56 7.54 -10.56
C LEU A 15 -0.13 6.65 -11.73
N ASN A 16 -0.02 5.33 -11.50
CA ASN A 16 0.28 4.34 -12.52
C ASN A 16 -0.98 3.61 -13.02
N GLU A 17 -2.17 4.17 -12.75
CA GLU A 17 -3.48 3.66 -13.17
C GLU A 17 -3.79 2.22 -12.74
N ASN A 18 -3.08 1.72 -11.71
CA ASN A 18 -3.27 0.38 -11.18
C ASN A 18 -4.31 0.38 -10.06
N LYS A 19 -5.58 0.51 -10.47
CA LYS A 19 -6.74 0.56 -9.58
C LYS A 19 -6.85 -0.65 -8.64
N THR A 20 -6.41 -1.82 -9.09
CA THR A 20 -6.47 -3.05 -8.29
C THR A 20 -5.51 -2.97 -7.11
N MET A 21 -4.26 -2.58 -7.33
CA MET A 21 -3.27 -2.47 -6.24
C MET A 21 -3.60 -1.30 -5.32
N GLU A 22 -4.02 -0.17 -5.87
CA GLU A 22 -4.49 0.98 -5.09
C GLU A 22 -5.60 0.57 -4.11
N PHE A 23 -6.65 -0.08 -4.60
CA PHE A 23 -7.76 -0.55 -3.76
C PHE A 23 -7.32 -1.56 -2.72
N GLU A 24 -6.46 -2.51 -3.11
CA GLU A 24 -5.95 -3.52 -2.19
C GLU A 24 -5.18 -2.91 -1.03
N ILE A 25 -4.30 -1.95 -1.31
CA ILE A 25 -3.49 -1.28 -0.29
C ILE A 25 -4.37 -0.42 0.62
N LEU A 26 -5.35 0.30 0.06
CA LEU A 26 -6.28 1.09 0.87
C LEU A 26 -7.15 0.21 1.79
N THR A 27 -7.59 -0.96 1.32
CA THR A 27 -8.35 -1.89 2.16
C THR A 27 -7.46 -2.60 3.19
N ASP A 28 -6.20 -2.89 2.88
CA ASP A 28 -5.21 -3.31 3.88
C ASP A 28 -4.99 -2.24 4.95
N ALA A 29 -4.91 -0.96 4.55
CA ALA A 29 -4.81 0.16 5.49
C ALA A 29 -6.04 0.24 6.39
N LEU A 30 -7.24 0.07 5.82
CA LEU A 30 -8.50 0.12 6.54
C LEU A 30 -8.60 -0.97 7.61
N LEU A 31 -8.11 -2.18 7.33
CA LEU A 31 -8.09 -3.29 8.29
C LEU A 31 -7.27 -2.95 9.54
N VAL A 32 -6.19 -2.19 9.39
CA VAL A 32 -5.28 -1.84 10.50
C VAL A 32 -5.73 -0.55 11.19
N TYR A 33 -6.31 0.39 10.45
CA TYR A 33 -6.52 1.77 10.88
C TYR A 33 -7.95 2.25 10.60
N LYS A 34 -8.95 1.44 10.94
CA LYS A 34 -10.38 1.75 10.69
C LYS A 34 -10.89 3.05 11.29
N GLU A 35 -10.22 3.60 12.31
CA GLU A 35 -10.60 4.88 12.94
C GLU A 35 -9.81 6.08 12.38
N ARG A 36 -9.17 5.94 11.22
CA ARG A 36 -8.46 7.05 10.56
C ARG A 36 -9.28 7.59 9.40
N SER A 37 -9.77 8.82 9.56
CA SER A 37 -10.60 9.55 8.57
C SER A 37 -9.99 9.50 7.16
N ILE A 38 -8.68 9.74 7.06
CA ILE A 38 -7.98 9.84 5.79
C ILE A 38 -8.08 8.57 4.93
N ILE A 39 -8.14 7.38 5.53
CA ILE A 39 -8.24 6.13 4.76
C ILE A 39 -9.63 5.99 4.15
N TRP A 40 -10.66 6.31 4.92
CA TRP A 40 -12.04 6.37 4.43
C TRP A 40 -12.20 7.41 3.34
N TYR A 41 -11.60 8.58 3.52
CA TYR A 41 -11.58 9.63 2.52
C TYR A 41 -10.96 9.15 1.20
N GLU A 42 -9.77 8.55 1.24
CA GLU A 42 -9.10 8.04 0.04
C GLU A 42 -9.86 6.90 -0.65
N LEU A 43 -10.49 6.00 0.11
CA LEU A 43 -11.42 5.00 -0.44
C LEU A 43 -12.62 5.67 -1.12
N GLY A 44 -13.14 6.74 -0.53
CA GLY A 44 -14.18 7.57 -1.12
C GLY A 44 -13.77 8.17 -2.46
N LEU A 45 -12.57 8.73 -2.54
CA LEU A 45 -12.00 9.27 -3.77
C LEU A 45 -11.78 8.18 -4.83
N PHE A 46 -11.29 7.01 -4.43
CA PHE A 46 -11.14 5.85 -5.31
C PHE A 46 -12.47 5.48 -5.98
N TYR A 47 -13.54 5.34 -5.19
CA TYR A 47 -14.85 5.00 -5.71
C TYR A 47 -15.46 6.12 -6.56
N ARG A 48 -15.17 7.39 -6.26
CA ARG A 48 -15.55 8.52 -7.11
C ARG A 48 -14.90 8.43 -8.49
N ARG A 49 -13.59 8.19 -8.54
CA ARG A 49 -12.86 7.97 -9.80
C ARG A 49 -13.44 6.79 -10.58
N LYS A 50 -13.82 5.71 -9.89
CA LYS A 50 -14.48 4.56 -10.50
C LYS A 50 -15.86 4.91 -11.08
N TYR A 51 -16.66 5.72 -10.38
CA TYR A 51 -17.93 6.22 -10.90
C TYR A 51 -17.71 7.06 -12.18
N ILE A 52 -16.77 8.01 -12.15
CA ILE A 52 -16.50 8.88 -13.31
C ILE A 52 -16.07 8.05 -14.53
N ALA A 53 -15.23 7.04 -14.32
CA ALA A 53 -14.71 6.22 -15.42
C ALA A 53 -15.72 5.20 -15.97
N GLU A 54 -16.61 4.64 -15.11
CA GLU A 54 -17.46 3.50 -15.47
C GLU A 54 -18.96 3.81 -15.44
N ASN A 55 -19.35 5.02 -15.02
CA ASN A 55 -20.72 5.46 -14.77
C ASN A 55 -21.54 4.49 -13.88
N LYS A 56 -20.89 3.81 -12.95
CA LYS A 56 -21.52 2.83 -12.06
C LYS A 56 -22.11 3.51 -10.83
N LYS A 57 -23.44 3.68 -10.77
CA LYS A 57 -24.14 4.29 -9.63
C LYS A 57 -23.75 3.71 -8.26
N LYS A 58 -23.53 2.39 -8.17
CA LYS A 58 -23.05 1.75 -6.93
C LYS A 58 -21.71 2.33 -6.45
N ALA A 59 -20.81 2.69 -7.35
CA ALA A 59 -19.54 3.32 -6.99
C ALA A 59 -19.74 4.74 -6.45
N LEU A 60 -20.70 5.50 -6.97
CA LEU A 60 -21.03 6.83 -6.42
C LEU A 60 -21.59 6.72 -4.99
N HIS A 61 -22.48 5.75 -4.75
CA HIS A 61 -22.99 5.49 -3.40
C HIS A 61 -21.87 5.11 -2.43
N LEU A 62 -20.98 4.19 -2.82
CA LEU A 62 -19.83 3.81 -2.00
C LEU A 62 -18.89 4.98 -1.73
N SER A 63 -18.68 5.86 -2.72
CA SER A 63 -17.88 7.07 -2.57
C SER A 63 -18.44 7.99 -1.48
N ILE A 64 -19.72 8.35 -1.60
CA ILE A 64 -20.43 9.21 -0.63
C ILE A 64 -20.40 8.59 0.75
N SER A 65 -20.69 7.29 0.82
CA SER A 65 -20.73 6.53 2.06
C SER A 65 -19.37 6.53 2.79
N CYS A 66 -18.26 6.33 2.07
CA CYS A 66 -16.92 6.41 2.63
C CYS A 66 -16.55 7.84 3.08
N ILE A 67 -16.88 8.86 2.28
CA ILE A 67 -16.58 10.26 2.63
C ILE A 67 -17.38 10.69 3.87
N LYS A 68 -18.65 10.27 3.98
CA LYS A 68 -19.44 10.49 5.20
C LYS A 68 -18.83 9.78 6.42
N LYS A 69 -18.34 8.54 6.25
CA LYS A 69 -17.64 7.85 7.34
C LYS A 69 -16.39 8.61 7.78
N ALA A 70 -15.65 9.19 6.84
CA ALA A 70 -14.49 10.03 7.14
C ALA A 70 -14.88 11.28 7.96
N LEU A 71 -15.97 11.97 7.58
CA LEU A 71 -16.52 13.10 8.36
C LEU A 71 -17.09 12.69 9.71
N GLN A 72 -17.64 11.49 9.86
CA GLN A 72 -18.05 11.02 11.19
C GLN A 72 -16.86 10.89 12.15
N ILE A 73 -15.69 10.54 11.63
CA ILE A 73 -14.45 10.43 12.42
C ILE A 73 -13.84 11.81 12.67
N GLU A 74 -13.83 12.69 11.66
CA GLU A 74 -13.35 14.07 11.76
C GLU A 74 -14.40 15.08 11.24
N PRO A 75 -15.37 15.48 12.08
CA PRO A 75 -16.52 16.30 11.64
C PRO A 75 -16.16 17.71 11.18
N GLU A 76 -15.09 18.27 11.73
CA GLU A 76 -14.64 19.64 11.46
C GLU A 76 -13.72 19.74 10.24
N ASN A 77 -13.48 18.63 9.54
CA ASN A 77 -12.59 18.60 8.39
C ASN A 77 -13.27 19.21 7.15
N GLU A 78 -13.01 20.50 6.92
CA GLU A 78 -13.59 21.26 5.80
C GLU A 78 -13.29 20.66 4.43
N ILE A 79 -12.10 20.08 4.24
CA ILE A 79 -11.70 19.47 2.96
C ILE A 79 -12.62 18.29 2.65
N ILE A 80 -12.86 17.41 3.63
CA ILE A 80 -13.73 16.25 3.47
C ILE A 80 -15.19 16.70 3.29
N SER A 81 -15.62 17.74 4.01
CA SER A 81 -16.96 18.33 3.88
C SER A 81 -17.22 18.87 2.46
N GLN A 82 -16.27 19.64 1.92
CA GLN A 82 -16.33 20.13 0.55
C GLN A 82 -16.33 18.99 -0.46
N GLU A 83 -15.53 17.94 -0.25
CA GLU A 83 -15.51 16.78 -1.13
C GLU A 83 -16.83 16.00 -1.10
N LEU A 84 -17.49 15.89 0.06
CA LEU A 84 -18.83 15.29 0.15
C LEU A 84 -19.83 16.07 -0.72
N CYS A 85 -19.86 17.39 -0.57
CA CYS A 85 -20.70 18.26 -1.40
C CYS A 85 -20.42 17.99 -2.89
N LYS A 86 -19.16 18.15 -3.34
CA LYS A 86 -18.77 17.89 -4.73
C LYS A 86 -19.22 16.52 -5.22
N THR A 87 -19.01 15.48 -4.41
CA THR A 87 -19.37 14.09 -4.76
C THR A 87 -20.87 13.93 -4.94
N THR A 88 -21.70 14.51 -4.06
CA THR A 88 -23.17 14.45 -4.17
C THR A 88 -23.73 15.21 -5.38
N TYR A 89 -23.04 16.26 -5.87
CA TYR A 89 -23.44 17.00 -7.07
C TYR A 89 -23.12 16.29 -8.40
N TYR A 90 -22.41 15.15 -8.38
CA TYR A 90 -22.17 14.38 -9.62
C TYR A 90 -23.44 13.76 -10.23
N ASP A 91 -24.53 13.64 -9.46
CA ASP A 91 -25.84 13.23 -9.97
C ASP A 91 -26.94 14.11 -9.36
N ASN A 92 -27.01 15.36 -9.83
CA ASN A 92 -27.96 16.37 -9.38
C ASN A 92 -29.43 15.92 -9.39
N ARG A 93 -29.79 15.01 -10.30
CA ARG A 93 -31.16 14.48 -10.39
C ARG A 93 -31.52 13.60 -9.19
N ASN A 94 -30.53 12.95 -8.59
CA ASN A 94 -30.69 12.06 -7.45
C ASN A 94 -30.13 12.64 -6.14
N TYR A 95 -29.83 13.94 -6.10
CA TYR A 95 -29.19 14.60 -4.95
C TYR A 95 -29.84 14.27 -3.60
N LYS A 96 -31.18 14.31 -3.52
CA LYS A 96 -31.92 13.96 -2.28
C LYS A 96 -31.70 12.52 -1.83
N ILE A 97 -31.63 11.57 -2.78
CA ILE A 97 -31.33 10.17 -2.49
C ILE A 97 -29.88 10.03 -2.02
N LEU A 98 -28.95 10.73 -2.67
CA LEU A 98 -27.54 10.72 -2.31
C LEU A 98 -27.28 11.30 -0.91
N GLN A 99 -28.06 12.30 -0.48
CA GLN A 99 -28.02 12.82 0.89
C GLN A 99 -28.43 11.78 1.94
N SER A 100 -29.27 10.80 1.59
CA SER A 100 -29.71 9.72 2.49
C SER A 100 -28.77 8.51 2.57
N VAL A 101 -27.67 8.51 1.80
CA VAL A 101 -26.70 7.40 1.82
C VAL A 101 -26.04 7.30 3.19
N GLU A 102 -26.21 6.18 3.87
CA GLU A 102 -25.57 5.92 5.16
C GLU A 102 -24.07 5.61 4.99
N PRO A 103 -23.24 5.89 6.01
CA PRO A 103 -21.83 5.51 6.03
C PRO A 103 -21.61 4.00 6.00
N GLU A 104 -20.56 3.56 5.30
CA GLU A 104 -20.28 2.15 5.06
C GLU A 104 -19.49 1.55 6.23
N PHE A 105 -19.67 0.26 6.46
CA PHE A 105 -18.88 -0.50 7.43
C PHE A 105 -17.67 -1.13 6.75
N ALA A 106 -16.54 -1.17 7.46
CA ALA A 106 -15.26 -1.58 6.88
C ALA A 106 -15.36 -3.02 6.35
N GLU A 107 -16.06 -3.88 7.09
CA GLU A 107 -16.30 -5.27 6.76
C GLU A 107 -16.97 -5.43 5.39
N ASN A 108 -17.87 -4.53 5.00
CA ASN A 108 -18.55 -4.59 3.71
C ASN A 108 -17.66 -4.19 2.55
N LEU A 109 -16.76 -3.23 2.75
CA LEU A 109 -15.75 -2.86 1.76
C LEU A 109 -14.74 -4.00 1.55
N ILE A 110 -14.32 -4.63 2.64
CA ILE A 110 -13.30 -5.69 2.64
C ILE A 110 -13.85 -7.00 2.06
N LYS A 111 -15.16 -7.28 2.13
CA LYS A 111 -15.77 -8.45 1.47
C LYS A 111 -15.50 -8.51 -0.04
N ASN A 112 -15.25 -7.37 -0.67
CA ASN A 112 -14.97 -7.29 -2.11
C ASN A 112 -13.46 -7.26 -2.43
N LYS A 113 -12.61 -7.44 -1.42
CA LYS A 113 -11.16 -7.42 -1.58
C LYS A 113 -10.67 -8.60 -2.40
N ILE A 114 -9.73 -8.36 -3.30
CA ILE A 114 -9.15 -9.39 -4.16
C ILE A 114 -7.84 -9.79 -3.51
N ASN A 115 -7.74 -10.98 -2.91
CA ASN A 115 -6.47 -11.43 -2.35
C ASN A 115 -5.37 -11.47 -3.42
N ILE A 116 -4.50 -10.47 -3.38
CA ILE A 116 -3.40 -10.32 -4.34
C ILE A 116 -2.28 -11.28 -3.98
N THR A 117 -1.87 -12.09 -4.96
CA THR A 117 -0.71 -12.99 -4.86
C THR A 117 0.60 -12.23 -5.03
N ASP A 118 1.70 -12.77 -4.52
CA ASP A 118 3.05 -12.21 -4.71
C ASP A 118 3.37 -11.99 -6.19
N LYS A 119 3.00 -12.93 -7.06
CA LYS A 119 3.20 -12.82 -8.52
C LYS A 119 2.47 -11.61 -9.10
N GLN A 120 1.23 -11.34 -8.66
CA GLN A 120 0.48 -10.18 -9.13
C GLN A 120 1.10 -8.87 -8.63
N LEU A 121 1.55 -8.83 -7.37
CA LEU A 121 2.21 -7.66 -6.79
C LEU A 121 3.54 -7.37 -7.49
N VAL A 122 4.38 -8.38 -7.74
CA VAL A 122 5.63 -8.26 -8.49
C VAL A 122 5.37 -7.77 -9.92
N ASN A 123 4.37 -8.32 -10.60
CA ASN A 123 3.99 -7.87 -11.94
C ASN A 123 3.54 -6.41 -11.95
N ALA A 124 2.75 -5.97 -10.97
CA ALA A 124 2.35 -4.58 -10.85
C ALA A 124 3.54 -3.66 -10.56
N PHE A 125 4.44 -4.07 -9.67
CA PHE A 125 5.67 -3.36 -9.36
C PHE A 125 6.56 -3.18 -10.61
N ASN A 126 6.75 -4.24 -11.40
CA ASN A 126 7.59 -4.20 -12.59
C ASN A 126 7.05 -3.25 -13.66
N LYS A 127 5.73 -3.10 -13.74
CA LYS A 127 5.03 -2.16 -14.65
C LYS A 127 5.10 -0.69 -14.24
N LEU A 128 5.59 -0.37 -13.04
CA LEU A 128 5.75 1.02 -12.63
C LEU A 128 6.71 1.74 -13.58
N LYS A 129 6.29 2.90 -14.09
CA LYS A 129 7.00 3.63 -15.15
C LYS A 129 8.31 4.25 -14.67
N SER A 130 8.35 4.68 -13.41
CA SER A 130 9.48 5.42 -12.84
C SER A 130 10.28 4.56 -11.87
N PHE A 131 11.61 4.64 -11.98
CA PHE A 131 12.53 4.12 -10.98
C PHE A 131 12.23 4.65 -9.57
N TYR A 132 11.93 5.96 -9.47
CA TYR A 132 11.61 6.59 -8.19
C TYR A 132 10.37 5.95 -7.55
N TYR A 133 9.34 5.66 -8.34
CA TYR A 133 8.13 4.97 -7.86
C TYR A 133 8.41 3.55 -7.40
N LYS A 134 9.24 2.81 -8.14
CA LYS A 134 9.69 1.47 -7.70
C LYS A 134 10.37 1.56 -6.34
N GLN A 135 11.32 2.47 -6.18
CA GLN A 135 12.01 2.65 -4.91
C GLN A 135 11.03 3.03 -3.79
N ALA A 136 10.16 4.01 -4.03
CA ALA A 136 9.19 4.48 -3.04
C ALA A 136 8.17 3.39 -2.63
N ILE A 137 7.78 2.48 -3.54
CA ILE A 137 6.94 1.32 -3.21
C ILE A 137 7.66 0.37 -2.27
N LEU A 138 8.92 0.03 -2.52
CA LEU A 138 9.69 -0.86 -1.63
C LEU A 138 9.83 -0.26 -0.23
N VAL A 139 10.05 1.06 -0.15
CA VAL A 139 10.12 1.78 1.13
C VAL A 139 8.77 1.74 1.83
N SER A 140 7.72 2.18 1.15
CA SER A 140 6.39 2.35 1.72
C SER A 140 5.80 1.01 2.15
N LEU A 141 5.73 0.02 1.25
CA LEU A 141 5.19 -1.29 1.57
C LEU A 141 6.01 -2.02 2.64
N GLY A 142 7.34 -1.95 2.61
CA GLY A 142 8.15 -2.57 3.65
C GLY A 142 7.96 -1.94 5.03
N GLN A 143 7.73 -0.63 5.11
CA GLN A 143 7.47 0.07 6.39
C GLN A 143 6.07 -0.17 6.96
N THR A 144 5.13 -0.70 6.15
CA THR A 144 3.85 -1.16 6.68
C THR A 144 3.99 -2.39 7.60
N LYS A 145 5.10 -3.13 7.51
CA LYS A 145 5.33 -4.41 8.19
C LYS A 145 4.24 -5.48 7.96
N ASN A 146 3.40 -5.29 6.95
CA ASN A 146 2.35 -6.26 6.60
C ASN A 146 2.99 -7.40 5.82
N ILE A 147 2.94 -8.62 6.39
CA ILE A 147 3.60 -9.81 5.85
C ILE A 147 3.24 -10.12 4.41
N LYS A 148 2.05 -9.69 3.97
CA LYS A 148 1.60 -9.85 2.60
C LYS A 148 2.52 -9.19 1.56
N TYR A 149 3.24 -8.14 1.93
CA TYR A 149 4.17 -7.46 1.02
C TYR A 149 5.58 -8.04 1.05
N PHE A 150 5.83 -9.04 1.89
CA PHE A 150 7.14 -9.65 2.04
C PHE A 150 7.64 -10.31 0.75
N GLY A 151 6.78 -11.03 0.01
CA GLY A 151 7.17 -11.71 -1.21
C GLY A 151 7.71 -10.76 -2.29
N LEU A 152 7.22 -9.51 -2.34
CA LEU A 152 7.81 -8.48 -3.20
C LEU A 152 9.22 -8.09 -2.76
N LEU A 153 9.45 -7.91 -1.46
CA LEU A 153 10.77 -7.56 -0.92
C LEU A 153 11.78 -8.68 -1.15
N GLU A 154 11.37 -9.93 -0.93
CA GLU A 154 12.16 -11.12 -1.22
C GLU A 154 12.52 -11.20 -2.70
N PHE A 155 11.53 -11.07 -3.59
CA PHE A 155 11.75 -11.02 -5.04
C PHE A 155 12.77 -9.95 -5.42
N CYS A 156 12.61 -8.73 -4.89
CA CYS A 156 13.50 -7.62 -5.23
C CYS A 156 14.92 -7.80 -4.68
N SER A 157 15.06 -8.44 -3.52
CA SER A 157 16.35 -8.69 -2.88
C SER A 157 17.17 -9.76 -3.60
N LEU A 158 16.52 -10.79 -4.14
CA LEU A 158 17.17 -11.93 -4.77
C LEU A 158 17.33 -11.77 -6.28
N ASN A 159 16.32 -11.22 -6.97
CA ASN A 159 16.21 -11.34 -8.43
C ASN A 159 16.35 -10.01 -9.18
N HIS A 160 16.30 -8.87 -8.49
CA HIS A 160 16.28 -7.58 -9.20
C HIS A 160 17.66 -7.19 -9.72
N GLU A 161 17.76 -6.88 -11.01
CA GLU A 161 19.03 -6.52 -11.66
C GLU A 161 19.60 -5.20 -11.14
N ASN A 162 18.72 -4.22 -10.88
CA ASN A 162 19.11 -2.93 -10.33
C ASN A 162 19.50 -3.04 -8.84
N GLN A 163 20.76 -2.75 -8.55
CA GLN A 163 21.35 -2.85 -7.21
C GLN A 163 20.67 -1.92 -6.19
N ILE A 164 20.27 -0.70 -6.59
CA ILE A 164 19.64 0.26 -5.67
C ILE A 164 18.26 -0.27 -5.23
N LEU A 165 17.46 -0.82 -6.15
CA LEU A 165 16.16 -1.40 -5.80
C LEU A 165 16.32 -2.64 -4.90
N SER A 166 17.29 -3.49 -5.19
CA SER A 166 17.59 -4.62 -4.32
C SER A 166 18.01 -4.16 -2.91
N GLN A 167 18.96 -3.22 -2.81
CA GLN A 167 19.37 -2.65 -1.53
C GLN A 167 18.20 -1.99 -0.78
N SER A 168 17.32 -1.29 -1.50
CA SER A 168 16.11 -0.72 -0.92
C SER A 168 15.23 -1.79 -0.29
N ALA A 169 15.03 -2.93 -0.96
CA ALA A 169 14.27 -4.06 -0.43
C ALA A 169 14.96 -4.73 0.77
N ILE A 170 16.25 -5.05 0.65
CA ILE A 170 17.07 -5.67 1.71
C ILE A 170 16.96 -4.89 3.02
N LYS A 171 17.07 -3.55 2.96
CA LYS A 171 16.99 -2.66 4.14
C LYS A 171 15.64 -2.75 4.90
N ARG A 172 14.61 -3.33 4.29
CA ARG A 172 13.26 -3.48 4.88
C ARG A 172 12.99 -4.90 5.37
N LEU A 173 13.76 -5.91 4.94
CA LEU A 173 13.60 -7.29 5.43
C LEU A 173 13.65 -7.40 6.97
N PRO A 174 14.52 -6.67 7.70
CA PRO A 174 14.56 -6.76 9.16
C PRO A 174 13.27 -6.35 9.87
N TYR A 175 12.34 -5.66 9.20
CA TYR A 175 11.05 -5.32 9.79
C TYR A 175 10.09 -6.51 9.94
N PHE A 176 10.46 -7.67 9.39
CA PHE A 176 9.65 -8.89 9.36
C PHE A 176 10.23 -10.03 10.18
N THR A 177 11.30 -9.80 10.96
CA THR A 177 11.97 -10.85 11.78
C THR A 177 11.05 -11.50 12.81
N GLU A 178 10.04 -10.79 13.29
CA GLU A 178 9.03 -11.33 14.22
C GLU A 178 8.00 -12.24 13.52
N GLN A 179 7.92 -12.18 12.19
CA GLN A 179 6.88 -12.83 11.39
C GLN A 179 7.43 -13.91 10.44
N LYS A 180 8.72 -13.86 10.12
CA LYS A 180 9.40 -14.74 9.17
C LYS A 180 10.84 -15.02 9.63
N ASP A 181 11.25 -16.27 9.48
CA ASP A 181 12.67 -16.61 9.46
C ASP A 181 13.31 -16.08 8.18
N LEU A 182 14.34 -15.25 8.33
CA LEU A 182 15.04 -14.60 7.23
C LEU A 182 16.33 -15.34 6.86
N SER A 183 16.68 -16.41 7.58
CA SER A 183 17.95 -17.11 7.43
C SER A 183 18.23 -17.58 6.01
N SER A 184 17.27 -18.24 5.37
CA SER A 184 17.41 -18.76 4.00
C SER A 184 17.62 -17.66 2.96
N ILE A 185 16.91 -16.53 3.10
CA ILE A 185 17.01 -15.40 2.17
C ILE A 185 18.37 -14.76 2.28
N PHE A 186 18.84 -14.50 3.51
CA PHE A 186 20.16 -13.92 3.69
C PHE A 186 21.23 -14.86 3.14
N HIS A 187 21.20 -16.16 3.45
CA HIS A 187 22.10 -17.15 2.84
C HIS A 187 22.09 -17.08 1.31
N SER A 188 20.91 -17.03 0.69
CA SER A 188 20.78 -16.90 -0.76
C SER A 188 21.39 -15.60 -1.29
N ILE A 189 21.28 -14.48 -0.56
CA ILE A 189 21.93 -13.21 -0.92
C ILE A 189 23.46 -13.33 -0.79
N ILE A 190 23.96 -14.02 0.24
CA ILE A 190 25.40 -14.28 0.44
C ILE A 190 25.97 -15.14 -0.68
N GLU A 191 25.30 -16.25 -1.02
CA GLU A 191 25.78 -17.22 -2.00
C GLU A 191 25.77 -16.65 -3.43
N ASN A 192 24.80 -15.79 -3.75
CA ASN A 192 24.78 -15.02 -4.99
C ASN A 192 25.75 -13.80 -4.95
N GLY A 193 26.68 -13.80 -3.98
CA GLY A 193 27.44 -12.68 -3.42
C GLY A 193 28.49 -12.00 -4.28
N LYS A 194 28.15 -11.53 -5.48
CA LYS A 194 28.97 -10.54 -6.21
C LYS A 194 28.49 -9.09 -6.05
N ARG A 195 27.33 -8.82 -5.43
CA ARG A 195 26.69 -7.48 -5.43
C ARG A 195 26.72 -6.68 -4.11
N TYR A 196 27.08 -7.26 -2.97
CA TYR A 196 26.90 -6.59 -1.65
C TYR A 196 28.11 -6.61 -0.72
N LYS A 197 29.28 -7.07 -1.19
CA LYS A 197 30.48 -7.31 -0.35
C LYS A 197 30.99 -6.07 0.41
N ASN A 198 30.49 -4.87 0.11
CA ASN A 198 30.85 -3.63 0.79
C ASN A 198 29.62 -2.73 1.08
N GLU A 199 28.41 -3.29 1.19
CA GLU A 199 27.21 -2.47 1.46
C GLU A 199 26.96 -2.37 2.98
N PRO A 200 27.15 -1.18 3.60
CA PRO A 200 27.13 -1.06 5.06
C PRO A 200 25.77 -1.37 5.67
N PHE A 201 24.68 -1.11 4.95
CA PHE A 201 23.33 -1.35 5.43
C PHE A 201 22.94 -2.83 5.36
N PHE A 202 23.50 -3.60 4.43
CA PHE A 202 23.37 -5.05 4.39
C PHE A 202 24.03 -5.64 5.62
N THR A 203 25.26 -5.24 5.93
CA THR A 203 25.95 -5.64 7.16
C THR A 203 25.18 -5.24 8.42
N MET A 204 24.63 -4.01 8.48
CA MET A 204 23.78 -3.58 9.61
C MET A 204 22.46 -4.36 9.70
N SER A 205 21.84 -4.67 8.57
CA SER A 205 20.59 -5.47 8.51
C SER A 205 20.86 -6.91 8.96
N LEU A 206 21.98 -7.49 8.53
CA LEU A 206 22.50 -8.78 8.98
C LEU A 206 22.78 -8.77 10.48
N GLN A 207 23.44 -7.74 11.03
CA GLN A 207 23.73 -7.65 12.46
C GLN A 207 22.47 -7.70 13.34
N ARG A 208 21.35 -7.17 12.85
CA ARG A 208 20.05 -7.20 13.56
C ARG A 208 19.41 -8.59 13.57
N ILE A 209 19.83 -9.47 12.67
CA ILE A 209 19.29 -10.83 12.51
C ILE A 209 20.26 -11.83 13.15
N ASN A 210 21.52 -11.79 12.73
CA ASN A 210 22.59 -12.64 13.23
C ASN A 210 23.95 -11.91 13.17
N LYS A 211 24.50 -11.59 14.35
CA LYS A 211 25.78 -10.89 14.47
C LYS A 211 26.97 -11.66 13.88
N GLU A 212 26.95 -13.00 13.93
CA GLU A 212 28.05 -13.82 13.42
C GLU A 212 28.09 -13.82 11.88
N TRP A 213 26.93 -13.81 11.23
CA TRP A 213 26.86 -13.71 9.77
C TRP A 213 27.34 -12.36 9.25
N ALA A 214 27.05 -11.29 9.98
CA ALA A 214 27.55 -9.97 9.64
C ALA A 214 29.08 -9.88 9.71
N LYS A 215 29.72 -10.60 10.64
CA LYS A 215 31.19 -10.64 10.76
C LYS A 215 31.87 -11.35 9.59
N GLN A 216 31.20 -12.32 8.95
CA GLN A 216 31.72 -13.04 7.78
C GLN A 216 31.66 -12.22 6.48
N MET A 217 30.98 -11.07 6.51
CA MET A 217 30.75 -10.18 5.37
C MET A 217 31.63 -8.94 5.35
N ILE A 218 32.34 -8.65 6.45
CA ILE A 218 33.34 -7.58 6.60
C ILE A 218 34.70 -8.15 6.20
#